data_AF-A0A9P9T7G7-F1
#
_entry.id   AF-A0A9P9T7G7-F1
#
_cell.length_a   1.000
_cell.length_b   1.000
_cell.length_c   1.000
_cell.angle_alpha   90.00
_cell.angle_beta   90.00
_cell.angle_gamma   90.00
#
_symmetry.space_group_name_H-M   'P 1'
#
loop_
_entity.id
_entity.type
_entity.pdbx_description
1 polymer ?
#
loop_
_entity_poly.entity_id
_entity_poly.type
_entity_poly.pdbx_seq_one_letter_code
_entity_poly.pdbx_strand_id
1 'polypeptide(L)'
;RNHQSLGDHIISECNAYLPLVADYLTRAQSLIHITFDNWTSIGRNHVLTGICVHHLDNAGVLQDYVLGLRILSGQHSGTNIAS
;
A
#
# COMPACT_ATOMS: atom_id res chain seq x y z
N ARG A 1 2.68 -13.57 21.55
CA ARG A 1 1.84 -13.24 20.37
C ARG A 1 2.76 -13.31 19.15
N ASN A 2 2.44 -14.11 18.14
CA ASN A 2 3.35 -14.34 17.02
C ASN A 2 3.19 -13.22 15.96
N HIS A 3 4.01 -12.18 16.05
CA HIS A 3 3.88 -10.96 15.23
C HIS A 3 4.13 -11.20 13.73
N GLN A 4 4.83 -12.27 13.36
CA GLN A 4 5.02 -12.65 11.95
C GLN A 4 3.67 -13.01 11.30
N SER A 5 2.84 -13.79 11.98
CA SER A 5 1.55 -14.25 11.44
C SER A 5 0.57 -13.12 11.10
N LEU A 6 0.62 -11.99 11.82
CA LEU A 6 -0.27 -10.85 11.57
C LEU A 6 0.19 -10.04 10.35
N GLY A 7 1.50 -9.79 10.22
CA GLY A 7 2.06 -9.11 9.06
C GLY A 7 1.82 -9.90 7.78
N ASP A 8 2.08 -11.22 7.83
CA ASP A 8 1.83 -12.12 6.72
C ASP A 8 0.35 -12.19 6.34
N HIS A 9 -0.54 -12.15 7.33
CA HIS A 9 -1.99 -12.14 7.10
C HIS A 9 -2.44 -10.85 6.39
N ILE A 10 -1.98 -9.68 6.86
CA ILE A 10 -2.30 -8.38 6.24
C ILE A 10 -1.79 -8.33 4.79
N ILE A 11 -0.56 -8.80 4.55
CA ILE A 11 0.01 -8.86 3.20
C ILE A 11 -0.80 -9.81 2.32
N SER A 12 -1.15 -11.00 2.82
CA SER A 12 -1.99 -11.96 2.10
C SER A 12 -3.35 -11.38 1.75
N GLU A 13 -3.97 -10.65 2.67
CA GLU A 13 -5.26 -10.02 2.45
C GLU A 13 -5.15 -8.91 1.40
N CYS A 14 -4.14 -8.03 1.50
CA CYS A 14 -3.86 -7.02 0.47
C CYS A 14 -3.72 -7.66 -0.91
N ASN A 15 -2.89 -8.71 -1.03
CA ASN A 15 -2.65 -9.41 -2.29
C ASN A 15 -3.93 -10.01 -2.89
N ALA A 16 -4.84 -10.51 -2.05
CA ALA A 16 -6.12 -11.05 -2.50
C ALA A 16 -7.03 -9.97 -3.11
N TYR A 17 -6.96 -8.71 -2.63
CA TYR A 17 -7.75 -7.59 -3.14
C TYR A 17 -7.15 -6.91 -4.38
N LEU A 18 -5.87 -7.12 -4.69
CA LEU A 18 -5.19 -6.43 -5.82
C LEU A 18 -5.88 -6.62 -7.18
N PRO A 19 -6.34 -7.81 -7.59
CA PRO A 19 -7.01 -7.97 -8.88
C PRO A 19 -8.29 -7.12 -8.97
N LEU A 20 -9.03 -6.99 -7.86
CA LEU A 20 -10.23 -6.17 -7.81
C LEU A 20 -9.90 -4.69 -7.91
N VAL A 21 -8.87 -4.23 -7.18
CA VAL A 21 -8.40 -2.84 -7.28
C VAL A 21 -7.92 -2.53 -8.70
N ALA A 22 -7.20 -3.46 -9.34
CA ALA A 22 -6.78 -3.30 -10.73
C ALA A 22 -7.97 -3.13 -11.68
N ASP A 23 -9.03 -3.94 -11.53
CA ASP A 23 -10.27 -3.77 -12.30
C ASP A 23 -10.89 -2.38 -12.08
N TYR A 24 -10.93 -1.89 -10.84
CA TYR A 24 -11.44 -0.55 -10.53
C TYR A 24 -10.65 0.56 -11.22
N LEU A 25 -9.31 0.44 -11.20
CA LEU A 25 -8.44 1.42 -11.83
C LEU A 25 -8.60 1.48 -13.36
N THR A 26 -8.99 0.39 -14.03
CA THR A 26 -9.29 0.43 -15.47
C THR A 26 -10.50 1.28 -15.81
N ARG A 27 -11.37 1.56 -14.83
CA ARG A 27 -12.58 2.38 -14.98
C ARG A 27 -12.44 3.80 -14.44
N ALA A 28 -11.27 4.16 -13.90
CA ALA A 28 -11.03 5.46 -13.31
C ALA A 28 -11.36 6.60 -14.29
N GLN A 29 -12.11 7.60 -13.82
CA GLN A 29 -12.44 8.80 -14.60
C GLN A 29 -11.39 9.90 -14.47
N SER A 30 -10.57 9.83 -13.42
CA SER A 30 -9.43 10.74 -13.23
C SER A 30 -8.12 10.12 -13.68
N LEU A 31 -7.07 10.93 -13.71
CA LEU A 31 -5.72 10.41 -13.61
C LEU A 31 -5.56 9.63 -12.30
N ILE A 32 -4.74 8.57 -12.35
CA ILE A 32 -4.41 7.76 -11.19
C ILE A 32 -3.22 8.40 -10.49
N HIS A 33 -3.36 8.72 -9.22
CA HIS A 33 -2.27 9.24 -8.40
C HIS A 33 -1.79 8.16 -7.43
N ILE A 34 -0.48 7.92 -7.39
CA ILE A 34 0.15 6.92 -6.51
C ILE A 34 0.98 7.66 -5.47
N THR A 35 0.82 7.29 -4.20
CA THR A 35 1.58 7.85 -3.08
C THR A 35 2.30 6.75 -2.32
N PHE A 36 3.37 7.15 -1.62
CA PHE A 36 4.14 6.29 -0.72
C PHE A 36 3.96 6.81 0.70
N ASP A 37 3.33 6.02 1.56
CA ASP A 37 3.17 6.33 2.98
C ASP A 37 4.27 5.64 3.79
N ASN A 38 5.22 6.45 4.26
CA ASN A 38 6.39 5.98 4.98
C ASN A 38 6.20 6.16 6.48
N TRP A 39 6.11 5.04 7.20
CA TRP A 39 5.93 5.04 8.64
C TRP A 39 7.03 4.24 9.35
N THR A 40 7.39 4.67 10.54
CA THR A 40 8.28 3.92 11.44
C THR A 40 7.52 3.64 12.72
N SER A 41 7.36 2.36 13.04
CA SER A 41 6.68 1.93 14.25
C SER A 41 7.31 2.52 15.52
N ILE A 42 6.47 2.73 16.54
CA ILE A 42 6.91 3.20 17.85
C ILE A 42 7.89 2.16 18.41
N GLY A 43 9.13 2.60 18.69
CA GLY A 43 10.24 1.72 19.07
C GLY A 43 11.24 1.41 17.94
N ARG A 44 11.02 1.93 16.71
CA ARG A 44 11.93 1.81 15.54
C ARG A 44 12.22 0.39 15.05
N ASN A 45 11.42 -0.60 15.44
CA ASN A 45 11.67 -1.99 15.09
C ASN A 45 11.17 -2.37 13.69
N HIS A 46 10.21 -1.62 13.15
CA HIS A 46 9.68 -1.82 11.81
C HIS A 46 9.57 -0.50 11.07
N VAL A 47 10.20 -0.45 9.90
CA VAL A 47 10.10 0.61 8.91
C VAL A 47 9.18 0.10 7.82
N LEU A 48 8.10 0.81 7.55
CA LEU A 48 7.00 0.38 6.70
C LEU A 48 6.76 1.40 5.60
N THR A 49 6.56 0.91 4.38
CA THR A 49 6.15 1.71 3.24
C THR A 49 4.86 1.13 2.68
N GLY A 50 3.78 1.90 2.81
CA GLY A 50 2.53 1.66 2.09
C GLY A 50 2.61 2.27 0.70
N ILE A 51 2.10 1.56 -0.30
CA ILE A 51 1.86 2.09 -1.64
C ILE A 51 0.36 2.28 -1.76
N CYS A 52 -0.08 3.51 -1.97
CA CYS A 52 -1.50 3.87 -2.02
C CYS A 52 -1.84 4.42 -3.41
N VAL A 53 -3.09 4.22 -3.82
CA VAL A 53 -3.62 4.74 -5.08
C VAL A 53 -4.89 5.54 -4.82
N HIS A 54 -4.99 6.66 -5.53
CA HIS A 54 -6.07 7.63 -5.43
C HIS A 54 -6.64 7.88 -6.82
N HIS A 55 -7.95 7.73 -6.98
CA HIS A 55 -8.64 8.03 -8.24
C HIS A 55 -10.11 8.41 -8.01
N LEU A 56 -10.74 9.00 -9.04
CA LEU A 56 -12.19 9.16 -9.09
C LEU A 56 -12.81 7.96 -9.80
N ASP A 57 -13.82 7.36 -9.17
CA ASP A 57 -14.63 6.31 -9.79
C ASP A 57 -15.62 6.87 -10.84
N ASN A 58 -16.47 5.99 -11.38
CA ASN A 58 -17.47 6.34 -12.39
C ASN A 58 -18.53 7.35 -11.89
N ALA A 59 -18.71 7.48 -10.58
CA ALA A 59 -19.61 8.46 -9.97
C ALA A 59 -18.89 9.78 -9.64
N GLY A 60 -17.59 9.89 -9.96
CA GLY A 60 -16.76 11.03 -9.61
C GLY A 60 -16.38 11.08 -8.13
N VAL A 61 -16.51 9.97 -7.40
CA VAL A 61 -16.19 9.88 -5.97
C VAL A 61 -14.72 9.50 -5.81
N LEU A 62 -14.02 10.18 -4.89
CA LEU A 62 -12.65 9.87 -4.53
C LEU A 62 -12.58 8.49 -3.87
N GLN A 63 -11.71 7.64 -4.40
CA GLN A 63 -11.42 6.31 -3.89
C GLN A 63 -9.94 6.20 -3.55
N ASP A 64 -9.67 5.61 -2.38
CA ASP A 64 -8.34 5.39 -1.82
C ASP A 64 -8.12 3.91 -1.55
N TYR A 65 -7.11 3.30 -2.17
CA TYR A 65 -6.78 1.88 -1.97
C TYR A 65 -5.31 1.68 -1.64
N VAL A 66 -5.00 0.69 -0.81
CA VAL A 66 -3.62 0.23 -0.57
C VAL A 66 -3.28 -0.82 -1.63
N LEU A 67 -2.25 -0.53 -2.43
CA LEU A 67 -1.69 -1.44 -3.44
C LEU A 67 -0.60 -2.35 -2.88
N GLY A 68 -0.05 -2.02 -1.72
CA GLY A 68 0.97 -2.85 -1.09
C GLY A 68 1.42 -2.28 0.23
N LEU A 69 1.89 -3.18 1.09
CA LEU A 69 2.53 -2.83 2.35
C LEU A 69 3.85 -3.59 2.43
N ARG A 70 4.95 -2.86 2.55
CA ARG A 70 6.29 -3.43 2.62
C ARG A 70 6.98 -3.07 3.92
N ILE A 71 7.60 -4.06 4.55
CA ILE A 71 8.54 -3.84 5.65
C ILE A 71 9.92 -3.62 5.03
N LEU A 72 10.49 -2.44 5.26
CA LEU A 72 11.84 -2.10 4.84
C LEU A 72 12.85 -2.42 5.95
N SER A 73 14.05 -2.80 5.52
CA SER A 73 15.22 -2.89 6.40
C SER A 73 16.00 -1.58 6.35
N GLY A 74 16.25 -0.96 7.50
CA GLY A 74 16.97 0.32 7.57
C GLY A 74 16.07 1.55 7.35
N GLN A 75 16.65 2.69 6.95
CA GLN A 75 15.91 3.96 6.83
C GLN A 75 15.07 4.07 5.55
N HIS A 76 14.10 5.00 5.55
CA HIS A 76 13.31 5.40 4.38
C HIS A 76 14.18 6.14 3.33
N SER A 77 14.98 5.38 2.59
CA SER A 77 15.77 5.88 1.46
C SER A 77 15.14 5.46 0.14
N GLY A 78 15.34 6.24 -0.94
CA GLY A 78 14.86 5.87 -2.27
C GLY A 78 15.35 4.49 -2.72
N THR A 79 16.60 4.15 -2.40
CA THR A 79 17.18 2.82 -2.67
C THR A 79 16.41 1.71 -1.96
N ASN A 80 16.07 1.89 -0.68
CA ASN A 80 15.36 0.86 0.09
C ASN A 80 13.89 0.74 -0.33
N ILE A 81 13.27 1.82 -0.79
CA ILE A 81 11.90 1.80 -1.31
C ILE A 81 11.85 1.10 -2.68
N ALA A 82 12.91 1.24 -3.49
CA ALA A 82 12.98 0.69 -4.84
C ALA A 82 13.50 -0.76 -4.92
N SER A 83 14.34 -1.20 -3.96
CA SER A 83 14.74 -2.62 -3.79
C SER A 83 13.53 -3.46 -3.50
#